data_AF-A0A960XGB8-F1
#
_entry.id   AF-A0A960XGB8-F1
#
_cell.length_a   1.000
_cell.length_b   1.000
_cell.length_c   1.000
_cell.angle_alpha   90.00
_cell.angle_beta   90.00
_cell.angle_gamma   90.00
#
_symmetry.space_group_name_H-M   'P 1'
#
loop_
_entity.id
_entity.type
_entity.pdbx_description
1 polymer ?
#
loop_
_entity_poly.entity_id
_entity_poly.type
_entity_poly.pdbx_seq_one_letter_code
_entity_poly.pdbx_strand_id
1 'polypeptide(L)'
;EVHHRVKNNLQVIQSLLRMQGRESGSATLEPLLRESQNRIRSIALIHEQLYKQEDVSEIDLANYLKLLLRQVLRTFELGNKHIASFVEFKGVYLSLTKAIPCALIVNELVTNSIKYAFHNQDSGEIRVHAEKDGDKLIMSIRDNGSGFSQKINIDETETLGLKIVRTLTRQLGGELEMREDQGAFFQITFEP
;
A
#
# COMPACT_ATOMS: atom_id res chain seq x y z
N GLU A 1 9.18 -21.28 -13.62
CA GLU A 1 10.35 -20.55 -14.17
C GLU A 1 10.20 -19.02 -14.17
N VAL A 2 9.04 -18.45 -14.54
CA VAL A 2 8.77 -16.99 -14.47
C VAL A 2 8.86 -16.45 -13.03
N HIS A 3 8.38 -17.19 -12.02
CA HIS A 3 8.41 -16.79 -10.60
C HIS A 3 9.82 -16.66 -10.01
N HIS A 4 10.74 -17.55 -10.37
CA HIS A 4 12.15 -17.42 -9.96
C HIS A 4 12.79 -16.19 -10.60
N ARG A 5 12.41 -15.84 -11.84
CA ARG A 5 12.87 -14.61 -12.50
C ARG A 5 12.30 -13.35 -11.86
N VAL A 6 11.04 -13.33 -11.45
CA VAL A 6 10.45 -12.19 -10.71
C VAL A 6 11.12 -12.02 -9.35
N LYS A 7 11.31 -13.11 -8.59
CA LYS A 7 12.03 -13.09 -7.31
C LYS A 7 13.48 -12.61 -7.46
N ASN A 8 14.20 -13.12 -8.46
CA ASN A 8 15.58 -12.71 -8.75
C ASN A 8 15.66 -11.25 -9.17
N ASN A 9 14.73 -10.77 -10.00
CA ASN A 9 14.68 -9.38 -10.42
C ASN A 9 14.37 -8.45 -9.24
N LEU A 10 13.44 -8.81 -8.35
CA LEU A 10 13.17 -8.03 -7.14
C LEU A 10 14.36 -8.03 -6.18
N GLN A 11 15.07 -9.15 -6.03
CA GLN A 11 16.32 -9.23 -5.24
C GLN A 11 17.46 -8.40 -5.84
N VAL A 12 17.58 -8.37 -7.16
CA VAL A 12 18.55 -7.54 -7.88
C VAL A 12 18.21 -6.06 -7.75
N ILE A 13 16.95 -5.68 -7.91
CA ILE A 13 16.48 -4.29 -7.72
C ILE A 13 16.70 -3.85 -6.26
N GLN A 14 16.43 -4.71 -5.28
CA GLN A 14 16.74 -4.44 -3.87
C GLN A 14 18.25 -4.24 -3.64
N SER A 15 19.09 -5.06 -4.28
CA SER A 15 20.55 -4.96 -4.16
C SER A 15 21.09 -3.67 -4.79
N LEU A 16 20.55 -3.27 -5.95
CA LEU A 16 20.91 -2.02 -6.64
C LEU A 16 20.47 -0.78 -5.86
N LEU A 17 19.25 -0.77 -5.30
CA LEU A 17 18.77 0.32 -4.44
C LEU A 17 19.58 0.42 -3.14
N ARG A 18 20.01 -0.71 -2.56
CA ARG A 18 20.94 -0.73 -1.42
C ARG A 18 22.31 -0.14 -1.75
N MET A 19 22.83 -0.45 -2.95
CA MET A 19 24.13 0.01 -3.42
C MET A 19 24.11 1.52 -3.69
N GLN A 20 23.09 2.02 -4.40
CA GLN A 20 22.89 3.46 -4.64
C GLN A 20 22.72 4.28 -3.35
N GLY A 21 22.09 3.71 -2.32
CA GLY A 21 21.98 4.39 -1.03
C GLY A 21 23.31 4.60 -0.33
N ARG A 22 24.15 3.56 -0.33
CA ARG A 22 25.49 3.61 0.24
C ARG A 22 26.44 4.52 -0.55
N GLU A 23 26.33 4.56 -1.87
CA GLU A 23 27.16 5.41 -2.72
C GLU A 23 26.74 6.89 -2.73
N SER A 24 25.46 7.20 -2.45
CA SER A 24 24.96 8.57 -2.56
C SER A 24 25.48 9.55 -1.50
N GLY A 25 25.96 9.06 -0.34
CA GLY A 25 26.44 9.89 0.77
C GLY A 25 25.42 10.91 1.32
N SER A 26 24.16 10.85 0.88
CA SER A 26 23.17 11.90 1.08
C SER A 26 22.13 11.49 2.12
N ALA A 27 22.04 12.26 3.20
CA ALA A 27 21.09 12.06 4.30
C ALA A 27 19.62 12.10 3.84
N THR A 28 19.32 12.67 2.66
CA THR A 28 17.99 12.74 2.06
C THR A 28 17.63 11.54 1.17
N LEU A 29 18.61 10.81 0.63
CA LEU A 29 18.38 9.65 -0.26
C LEU A 29 18.17 8.35 0.50
N GLU A 30 18.84 8.18 1.63
CA GLU A 30 18.73 7.01 2.49
C GLU A 30 17.29 6.66 2.93
N PRO A 31 16.45 7.63 3.38
CA PRO A 31 15.06 7.37 3.75
C PRO A 31 14.20 6.91 2.57
N LEU A 32 14.38 7.53 1.39
CA LEU A 32 13.64 7.20 0.15
C LEU A 32 13.96 5.77 -0.33
N LEU A 33 15.22 5.35 -0.17
CA LEU A 33 15.66 4.02 -0.53
C LEU A 33 15.22 2.96 0.48
N ARG A 34 15.20 3.27 1.78
CA ARG A 34 14.57 2.42 2.80
C ARG A 34 13.08 2.22 2.53
N GLU A 35 12.38 3.27 2.13
CA GLU A 35 10.98 3.20 1.75
C GLU A 35 10.76 2.31 0.51
N SER A 36 11.60 2.44 -0.51
CA SER A 36 11.57 1.55 -1.68
C SER A 36 11.86 0.09 -1.31
N GLN A 37 12.79 -0.16 -0.39
CA GLN A 37 13.10 -1.51 0.10
C GLN A 37 11.93 -2.12 0.89
N ASN A 38 11.28 -1.34 1.75
CA ASN A 38 10.11 -1.78 2.50
C ASN A 38 8.97 -2.19 1.56
N ARG A 39 8.73 -1.42 0.49
CA ARG A 39 7.74 -1.76 -0.55
C ARG A 39 8.07 -3.08 -1.23
N ILE A 40 9.31 -3.27 -1.68
CA ILE A 40 9.72 -4.52 -2.34
C ILE A 40 9.66 -5.70 -1.36
N ARG A 41 9.99 -5.49 -0.09
CA ARG A 41 9.89 -6.52 0.95
C ARG A 41 8.45 -6.92 1.20
N SER A 42 7.52 -5.96 1.27
CA SER A 42 6.09 -6.23 1.35
C SER A 42 5.65 -7.05 0.14
N ILE A 43 6.02 -6.68 -1.08
CA ILE A 43 5.73 -7.45 -2.31
C ILE A 43 6.27 -8.88 -2.23
N ALA A 44 7.51 -9.06 -1.78
CA ALA A 44 8.16 -10.38 -1.72
C ALA A 44 7.49 -11.32 -0.71
N LEU A 45 7.15 -10.82 0.48
CA LEU A 45 6.51 -11.60 1.54
C LEU A 45 5.08 -12.02 1.15
N ILE A 46 4.38 -11.09 0.51
CA ILE A 46 3.09 -11.30 -0.13
C ILE A 46 3.14 -12.37 -1.21
N HIS A 47 4.12 -12.27 -2.11
CA HIS A 47 4.29 -13.21 -3.23
C HIS A 47 4.64 -14.60 -2.70
N GLU A 48 5.42 -14.70 -1.63
CA GLU A 48 5.75 -15.96 -0.97
C GLU A 48 4.55 -16.59 -0.24
N GLN A 49 3.66 -15.79 0.37
CA GLN A 49 2.48 -16.31 1.07
C GLN A 49 1.37 -16.78 0.13
N LEU A 50 1.15 -16.08 -0.99
CA LEU A 50 0.10 -16.44 -1.95
C LEU A 50 0.42 -17.72 -2.73
N TYR A 51 1.71 -18.02 -2.96
CA TYR A 51 2.15 -19.20 -3.72
C TYR A 51 2.35 -20.47 -2.89
N LYS A 52 2.17 -20.42 -1.56
CA LYS A 52 2.14 -21.64 -0.73
C LYS A 52 0.85 -22.45 -0.92
N GLN A 53 -0.13 -21.92 -1.65
CA GLN A 53 -1.31 -22.64 -2.10
C GLN A 53 -1.18 -22.84 -3.61
N GLU A 54 -0.73 -24.02 -4.02
CA GLU A 54 -0.78 -24.45 -5.42
C GLU A 54 -2.26 -24.37 -5.89
N ASP A 55 -2.50 -23.87 -7.12
CA ASP A 55 -3.81 -23.73 -7.80
C ASP A 55 -4.77 -22.57 -7.44
N VAL A 56 -4.30 -21.45 -6.89
CA VAL A 56 -5.21 -20.31 -6.63
C VAL A 56 -5.24 -19.31 -7.80
N SER A 57 -6.30 -19.35 -8.63
CA SER A 57 -6.56 -18.37 -9.70
C SER A 57 -7.00 -17.00 -9.18
N GLU A 58 -7.54 -16.95 -7.96
CA GLU A 58 -8.11 -15.75 -7.36
C GLU A 58 -7.70 -15.57 -5.89
N ILE A 59 -7.21 -14.38 -5.55
CA ILE A 59 -6.74 -14.01 -4.22
C ILE A 59 -7.90 -13.47 -3.39
N ASP A 60 -8.11 -14.02 -2.20
CA ASP A 60 -8.95 -13.40 -1.16
C ASP A 60 -8.31 -12.10 -0.69
N LEU A 61 -8.82 -10.97 -1.17
CA LEU A 61 -8.24 -9.65 -0.94
C LEU A 61 -8.28 -9.29 0.55
N ALA A 62 -9.34 -9.66 1.28
CA ALA A 62 -9.47 -9.30 2.68
C ALA A 62 -8.39 -9.98 3.53
N ASN A 63 -8.19 -11.29 3.36
CA ASN A 63 -7.16 -12.04 4.07
C ASN A 63 -5.75 -11.57 3.69
N TYR A 64 -5.58 -11.25 2.42
CA TYR A 64 -4.33 -10.75 1.88
C TYR A 64 -3.94 -9.38 2.48
N LEU A 65 -4.86 -8.42 2.53
CA LEU A 65 -4.60 -7.11 3.12
C LEU A 65 -4.41 -7.20 4.65
N LYS A 66 -5.10 -8.11 5.35
CA LYS A 66 -4.86 -8.34 6.80
C LYS A 66 -3.42 -8.80 7.09
N LEU A 67 -2.82 -9.59 6.19
CA LEU A 67 -1.43 -10.00 6.33
C LEU A 67 -0.48 -8.84 6.05
N LEU A 68 -0.74 -8.09 4.99
CA LEU A 68 0.02 -6.88 4.63
C LEU A 68 0.05 -5.86 5.78
N LEU A 69 -1.13 -5.44 6.28
CA LEU A 69 -1.21 -4.38 7.29
C LEU A 69 -0.49 -4.77 8.58
N ARG A 70 -0.58 -6.04 9.00
CA ARG A 70 0.17 -6.55 10.15
C ARG A 70 1.68 -6.45 9.96
N GLN A 71 2.20 -6.67 8.75
CA GLN A 71 3.63 -6.52 8.47
C GLN A 71 4.06 -5.06 8.40
N VAL A 72 3.24 -4.21 7.77
CA VAL A 72 3.50 -2.77 7.66
C VAL A 72 3.61 -2.18 9.06
N LEU A 73 2.61 -2.37 9.92
CA LEU A 73 2.61 -1.84 11.29
C LEU A 73 3.81 -2.33 12.12
N ARG A 74 4.23 -3.60 11.97
CA ARG A 74 5.42 -4.13 12.66
C ARG A 74 6.74 -3.50 12.22
N THR A 75 6.78 -2.89 11.05
CA THR A 75 8.00 -2.27 10.51
C THR A 75 8.20 -0.85 11.04
N PHE A 76 7.14 -0.21 11.55
CA PHE A 76 7.23 1.11 12.15
C PHE A 76 7.47 1.01 13.65
N GLU A 77 8.48 1.72 14.14
CA GLU A 77 8.66 1.95 15.57
C GLU A 77 7.62 2.99 16.03
N LEU A 78 6.46 2.50 16.47
CA LEU A 78 5.36 3.37 16.90
C LEU A 78 5.59 3.96 18.31
N GLY A 79 6.63 3.55 19.03
CA GLY A 79 6.88 3.97 20.41
C GLY A 79 5.66 3.66 21.29
N ASN A 80 5.11 4.70 21.93
CA ASN A 80 3.87 4.58 22.72
C ASN A 80 2.59 4.79 21.91
N LYS A 81 2.68 5.06 20.59
CA LYS A 81 1.52 5.28 19.75
C LYS A 81 0.80 3.97 19.46
N HIS A 82 -0.52 3.99 19.61
CA HIS A 82 -1.39 2.86 19.34
C HIS A 82 -2.18 3.08 18.05
N ILE A 83 -1.60 2.65 16.93
CA ILE A 83 -2.28 2.67 15.63
C ILE A 83 -2.90 1.30 15.36
N ALA A 84 -4.23 1.26 15.26
CA ALA A 84 -4.98 0.08 14.88
C ALA A 84 -5.31 0.10 13.38
N SER A 85 -5.28 -1.08 12.74
CA SER A 85 -5.69 -1.23 11.34
C SER A 85 -6.80 -2.26 11.21
N PHE A 86 -7.85 -1.94 10.46
CA PHE A 86 -9.01 -2.79 10.25
C PHE A 86 -9.23 -3.08 8.77
N VAL A 87 -9.56 -4.32 8.46
CA VAL A 87 -10.00 -4.77 7.12
C VAL A 87 -11.44 -5.25 7.27
N GLU A 88 -12.38 -4.43 6.84
CA GLU A 88 -13.80 -4.53 7.20
C GLU A 88 -14.65 -5.01 6.01
N PHE A 89 -14.21 -6.05 5.32
CA PHE A 89 -14.94 -6.67 4.21
C PHE A 89 -14.58 -8.14 4.03
N LYS A 90 -15.38 -8.86 3.24
CA LYS A 90 -15.21 -10.28 2.90
C LYS A 90 -15.76 -10.53 1.49
N GLY A 91 -15.42 -11.67 0.89
CA GLY A 91 -16.01 -12.12 -0.38
C GLY A 91 -15.53 -11.36 -1.62
N VAL A 92 -14.39 -10.66 -1.52
CA VAL A 92 -13.73 -10.01 -2.65
C VAL A 92 -12.54 -10.87 -3.07
N TYR A 93 -12.68 -11.50 -4.23
CA TYR A 93 -11.67 -12.34 -4.86
C TYR A 93 -11.20 -11.66 -6.14
N LEU A 94 -9.88 -11.54 -6.31
CA LEU A 94 -9.27 -10.86 -7.46
C LEU A 94 -8.18 -11.71 -8.08
N SER A 95 -8.03 -11.62 -9.41
CA SER A 95 -6.86 -12.18 -10.08
C SER A 95 -5.57 -11.53 -9.55
N LEU A 96 -4.45 -12.24 -9.67
CA LEU A 96 -3.15 -11.76 -9.19
C LEU A 96 -2.77 -10.39 -9.79
N THR A 97 -3.10 -10.18 -11.07
CA THR A 97 -2.80 -8.95 -11.80
C THR A 97 -3.54 -7.73 -11.25
N LYS A 98 -4.65 -7.92 -10.53
CA LYS A 98 -5.42 -6.85 -9.86
C LYS A 98 -5.17 -6.79 -8.35
N ALA A 99 -4.98 -7.94 -7.71
CA ALA A 99 -4.70 -8.01 -6.28
C ALA A 99 -3.37 -7.31 -5.90
N ILE A 100 -2.32 -7.47 -6.72
CA ILE A 100 -1.01 -6.86 -6.45
C ILE A 100 -1.08 -5.32 -6.47
N PRO A 101 -1.64 -4.67 -7.52
CA PRO A 101 -1.84 -3.22 -7.50
C PRO A 101 -2.65 -2.73 -6.30
N CYS A 102 -3.72 -3.45 -5.91
CA CYS A 102 -4.52 -3.08 -4.74
C CYS A 102 -3.71 -3.11 -3.44
N ALA A 103 -2.95 -4.18 -3.22
CA ALA A 103 -2.10 -4.31 -2.03
C ALA A 103 -1.01 -3.23 -1.97
N LEU A 104 -0.43 -2.87 -3.12
CA LEU A 104 0.53 -1.79 -3.19
C LEU A 104 -0.10 -0.44 -2.88
N ILE A 105 -1.26 -0.12 -3.46
CA ILE A 105 -2.01 1.11 -3.15
C ILE A 105 -2.29 1.19 -1.65
N VAL A 106 -2.81 0.12 -1.05
CA VAL A 106 -3.10 0.06 0.39
C VAL A 106 -1.83 0.25 1.22
N ASN A 107 -0.72 -0.40 0.88
CA ASN A 107 0.55 -0.24 1.57
C ASN A 107 1.02 1.22 1.56
N GLU A 108 0.93 1.90 0.42
CA GLU A 108 1.29 3.31 0.27
C GLU A 108 0.45 4.22 1.16
N LEU A 109 -0.87 4.07 1.06
CA LEU A 109 -1.80 4.94 1.76
C LEU A 109 -1.72 4.74 3.27
N VAL A 110 -1.63 3.49 3.73
CA VAL A 110 -1.44 3.17 5.16
C VAL A 110 -0.10 3.68 5.67
N THR A 111 0.97 3.51 4.90
CA THR A 111 2.29 4.05 5.25
C THR A 111 2.24 5.56 5.38
N ASN A 112 1.54 6.25 4.47
CA ASN A 112 1.35 7.69 4.55
C ASN A 112 0.54 8.09 5.78
N SER A 113 -0.55 7.38 6.11
CA SER A 113 -1.31 7.66 7.34
C SER A 113 -0.45 7.49 8.59
N ILE A 114 0.33 6.41 8.71
CA ILE A 114 1.25 6.20 9.85
C ILE A 114 2.27 7.33 9.95
N LYS A 115 2.88 7.71 8.83
CA LYS A 115 3.91 8.75 8.78
C LYS A 115 3.35 10.14 9.04
N TYR A 116 2.16 10.46 8.55
CA TYR A 116 1.70 11.84 8.43
C TYR A 116 0.45 12.18 9.23
N ALA A 117 -0.50 11.26 9.37
CA ALA A 117 -1.82 11.55 9.92
C ALA A 117 -1.84 11.59 11.46
N PHE A 118 -0.94 10.87 12.13
CA PHE A 118 -0.98 10.68 13.60
C PHE A 118 0.15 11.37 14.35
N HIS A 119 0.76 12.44 13.81
CA HIS A 119 1.88 13.12 14.47
C HIS A 119 1.54 13.63 15.87
N ASN A 120 0.35 14.23 16.02
CA ASN A 120 -0.12 14.87 17.26
C ASN A 120 -1.15 14.03 18.03
N GLN A 121 -1.21 12.72 17.76
CA GLN A 121 -2.15 11.80 18.39
C GLN A 121 -1.39 10.56 18.91
N ASP A 122 -1.76 10.12 20.11
CA ASP A 122 -1.22 8.90 20.71
C ASP A 122 -1.94 7.63 20.23
N SER A 123 -3.11 7.78 19.60
CA SER A 123 -3.86 6.68 19.02
C SER A 123 -4.43 7.06 17.67
N GLY A 124 -4.68 6.05 16.83
CA GLY A 124 -5.22 6.24 15.49
C GLY A 124 -5.81 4.95 14.94
N GLU A 125 -6.72 5.09 13.99
CA GLU A 125 -7.36 4.00 13.26
C GLU A 125 -7.16 4.20 11.77
N ILE A 126 -6.83 3.11 11.09
CA ILE A 126 -6.82 3.02 9.63
C ILE A 126 -7.78 1.92 9.23
N ARG A 127 -8.75 2.22 8.38
CA ARG A 127 -9.79 1.29 7.94
C ARG A 127 -9.67 1.09 6.44
N VAL A 128 -9.71 -0.18 6.03
CA VAL A 128 -9.75 -0.59 4.63
C VAL A 128 -11.05 -1.34 4.38
N HIS A 129 -11.80 -0.88 3.39
CA HIS A 129 -13.04 -1.48 2.97
C HIS A 129 -12.98 -1.78 1.46
N ALA A 130 -13.71 -2.81 1.04
CA ALA A 130 -13.94 -3.07 -0.38
C ALA A 130 -15.28 -3.76 -0.58
N GLU A 131 -16.01 -3.33 -1.60
CA GLU A 131 -17.30 -3.90 -1.97
C GLU A 131 -17.46 -3.93 -3.49
N LYS A 132 -18.34 -4.82 -3.97
CA LYS A 132 -18.77 -4.82 -5.36
C LYS A 132 -20.05 -4.00 -5.49
N ASP A 133 -20.06 -3.06 -6.41
CA ASP A 133 -21.22 -2.28 -6.82
C ASP A 133 -21.44 -2.50 -8.33
N GLY A 134 -22.39 -3.37 -8.65
CA GLY A 134 -22.59 -3.86 -10.02
C GLY A 134 -21.33 -4.53 -10.59
N ASP A 135 -20.86 -4.01 -11.73
CA ASP A 135 -19.66 -4.49 -12.43
C ASP A 135 -18.36 -3.84 -11.93
N LYS A 136 -18.43 -3.02 -10.88
CA LYS A 136 -17.29 -2.31 -10.32
C LYS A 136 -16.95 -2.81 -8.93
N LEU A 137 -15.67 -2.79 -8.60
CA LEU A 137 -15.15 -2.87 -7.24
C LEU A 137 -14.84 -1.47 -6.75
N ILE A 138 -15.33 -1.14 -5.56
CA ILE A 138 -15.02 0.08 -4.83
C ILE A 138 -14.14 -0.31 -3.65
N MET A 139 -12.89 0.16 -3.62
CA MET A 139 -11.96 -0.04 -2.51
C MET A 139 -11.68 1.30 -1.84
N SER A 140 -11.91 1.40 -0.54
CA SER A 140 -11.65 2.62 0.23
C SER A 140 -10.66 2.41 1.37
N ILE A 141 -9.84 3.45 1.59
CA ILE A 141 -8.87 3.54 2.67
C ILE A 141 -9.13 4.84 3.40
N ARG A 142 -9.35 4.76 4.71
CA ARG A 142 -9.61 5.92 5.57
C ARG A 142 -8.73 5.88 6.81
N ASP A 143 -8.23 7.04 7.22
CA ASP A 143 -7.73 7.24 8.58
C ASP A 143 -8.56 8.26 9.35
N ASN A 144 -8.35 8.30 10.67
CA ASN A 144 -8.96 9.31 11.56
C ASN A 144 -7.94 10.33 12.09
N GLY A 145 -6.86 10.55 11.35
CA GLY A 145 -5.79 11.46 11.75
C GLY A 145 -6.07 12.91 11.32
N SER A 146 -5.01 13.68 11.15
CA SER A 146 -5.07 15.12 10.85
C SER A 146 -5.54 15.49 9.44
N GLY A 147 -5.91 14.52 8.59
CA GLY A 147 -6.25 14.77 7.19
C GLY A 147 -5.04 15.14 6.32
N PHE A 148 -5.25 15.88 5.24
CA PHE A 148 -4.18 16.27 4.34
C PHE A 148 -3.46 17.51 4.89
N SER A 149 -2.15 17.43 5.11
CA SER A 149 -1.36 18.54 5.66
C SER A 149 -1.31 19.80 4.77
N GLN A 150 -1.68 19.66 3.49
CA GLN A 150 -1.82 20.74 2.52
C GLN A 150 -3.06 20.46 1.64
N LYS A 151 -3.55 21.46 0.89
CA LYS A 151 -4.47 21.20 -0.22
C LYS A 151 -3.75 20.34 -1.27
N ILE A 152 -3.77 19.02 -1.08
CA ILE A 152 -3.13 18.08 -2.02
C ILE A 152 -3.99 18.03 -3.26
N ASN A 153 -3.53 18.65 -4.34
CA ASN A 153 -4.04 18.37 -5.66
C ASN A 153 -3.39 17.07 -6.17
N ILE A 154 -4.19 16.01 -6.35
CA ILE A 154 -3.71 14.69 -6.83
C ILE A 154 -2.99 14.80 -8.18
N ASP A 155 -3.40 15.75 -9.02
CA ASP A 155 -2.84 15.91 -10.36
C ASP A 155 -1.47 16.59 -10.34
N GLU A 156 -1.24 17.45 -9.35
CA GLU A 156 -0.03 18.27 -9.19
C GLU A 156 0.91 17.77 -8.08
N THR A 157 0.53 16.75 -7.31
CA THR A 157 1.33 16.31 -6.15
C THR A 157 2.67 15.70 -6.59
N GLU A 158 3.76 16.17 -5.97
CA GLU A 158 5.11 15.73 -6.33
C GLU A 158 5.56 14.47 -5.60
N THR A 159 4.84 14.03 -4.56
CA THR A 159 5.28 12.91 -3.71
C THR A 159 5.26 11.59 -4.46
N LEU A 160 6.34 10.82 -4.31
CA LEU A 160 6.52 9.53 -5.00
C LEU A 160 5.41 8.52 -4.66
N GLY A 161 4.94 8.51 -3.40
CA GLY A 161 3.88 7.62 -2.93
C GLY A 161 2.57 7.81 -3.70
N LEU A 162 2.08 9.06 -3.80
CA LEU A 162 0.83 9.35 -4.52
C LEU A 162 0.97 9.15 -6.04
N LYS A 163 2.14 9.40 -6.62
CA LYS A 163 2.43 9.05 -8.03
C LYS A 163 2.29 7.55 -8.29
N ILE A 164 2.71 6.71 -7.34
CA ILE A 164 2.57 5.25 -7.41
C ILE A 164 1.11 4.84 -7.29
N VAL A 165 0.36 5.38 -6.32
CA VAL A 165 -1.08 5.12 -6.17
C VAL A 165 -1.83 5.45 -7.46
N ARG A 166 -1.55 6.61 -8.07
CA ARG A 166 -2.17 7.03 -9.34
C ARG A 166 -1.81 6.09 -10.49
N THR A 167 -0.54 5.70 -10.60
CA THR A 167 -0.06 4.80 -11.67
C THR A 167 -0.72 3.42 -11.56
N LEU A 168 -0.80 2.87 -10.35
CA LEU A 168 -1.42 1.57 -10.10
C LEU A 168 -2.94 1.63 -10.29
N THR A 169 -3.59 2.73 -9.91
CA THR A 169 -5.02 2.92 -10.17
C THR A 169 -5.30 2.94 -11.68
N ARG A 170 -4.47 3.62 -12.46
CA ARG A 170 -4.57 3.60 -13.93
C ARG A 170 -4.31 2.21 -14.52
N GLN A 171 -3.38 1.45 -13.94
CA GLN A 171 -3.12 0.07 -14.37
C GLN A 171 -4.34 -0.85 -14.12
N LEU A 172 -5.13 -0.57 -13.08
CA LEU A 172 -6.41 -1.25 -12.83
C LEU A 172 -7.52 -0.79 -13.80
N GLY A 173 -7.26 0.20 -14.65
CA GLY A 173 -8.31 0.86 -15.45
C GLY A 173 -9.31 1.63 -14.60
N GLY A 174 -8.90 2.06 -13.40
CA GLY A 174 -9.78 2.66 -12.41
C GLY A 174 -9.65 4.17 -12.25
N GLU A 175 -10.48 4.69 -11.37
CA GLU A 175 -10.54 6.08 -10.96
C GLU A 175 -10.19 6.21 -9.47
N LEU A 176 -9.48 7.30 -9.13
CA LEU A 176 -9.07 7.62 -7.77
C LEU A 176 -9.76 8.90 -7.32
N GLU A 177 -10.48 8.82 -6.21
CA GLU A 177 -11.05 9.96 -5.50
C GLU A 177 -10.33 10.14 -4.16
N MET A 178 -10.12 11.40 -3.76
CA MET A 178 -9.63 11.75 -2.43
C MET A 178 -10.51 12.83 -1.83
N ARG A 179 -10.75 12.73 -0.53
CA ARG A 179 -11.45 13.77 0.24
C ARG A 179 -11.01 13.73 1.70
N GLU A 180 -11.30 14.81 2.41
CA GLU A 180 -11.20 14.81 3.87
C GLU A 180 -12.52 14.34 4.46
N ASP A 181 -12.46 13.35 5.34
CA ASP A 181 -13.60 12.82 6.08
C ASP A 181 -13.13 12.42 7.49
N GLN A 182 -13.07 13.42 8.38
CA GLN A 182 -12.52 13.27 9.75
C GLN A 182 -11.11 12.63 9.76
N GLY A 183 -10.31 12.94 8.74
CA GLY A 183 -9.04 12.29 8.40
C GLY A 183 -8.91 12.17 6.88
N ALA A 184 -7.89 11.47 6.39
CA ALA A 184 -7.73 11.26 4.95
C ALA A 184 -8.62 10.12 4.47
N PHE A 185 -9.34 10.33 3.36
CA PHE A 185 -10.13 9.30 2.70
C PHE A 185 -9.72 9.17 1.24
N PHE A 186 -9.51 7.93 0.81
CA PHE A 186 -9.19 7.55 -0.57
C PHE A 186 -10.18 6.49 -1.04
N GLN A 187 -10.63 6.61 -2.28
CA GLN A 187 -11.48 5.61 -2.92
C GLN A 187 -10.97 5.32 -4.32
N ILE A 188 -10.84 4.03 -4.62
CA ILE A 188 -10.42 3.51 -5.91
C ILE A 188 -11.58 2.70 -6.47
N THR A 189 -12.02 3.04 -7.68
CA THR A 189 -13.12 2.36 -8.36
C THR A 189 -12.62 1.75 -9.66
N PHE A 190 -12.79 0.44 -9.87
CA PHE A 190 -12.30 -0.26 -11.07
C PHE A 190 -13.11 -1.55 -11.33
N GLU A 191 -12.96 -2.16 -12.51
CA GLU A 191 -13.60 -3.45 -12.80
C GLU A 191 -12.82 -4.61 -12.12
N PRO A 192 -13.46 -5.50 -11.34
CA PRO A 192 -12.82 -6.56 -10.55
C PRO A 192 -12.17 -7.67 -11.37
#